data_AF-A0A6B3ADC2-F1
#
_entry.id   AF-A0A6B3ADC2-F1
#
_cell.length_a   1.000
_cell.length_b   1.000
_cell.length_c   1.000
_cell.angle_alpha   90.00
_cell.angle_beta   90.00
_cell.angle_gamma   90.00
#
_symmetry.space_group_name_H-M   'P 1'
#
loop_
_entity.id
_entity.type
_entity.pdbx_description
1 polymer ?
#
loop_
_entity_poly.entity_id
_entity_poly.type
_entity_poly.pdbx_seq_one_letter_code
_entity_poly.pdbx_strand_id
1 'polypeptide(L)' 'MGSEEHACPSCGQPVELVVRRRKTLGAWVPSWVKGPCQNPRCADYVPPAPTDPTAPAEPHADPSGADGPAAPQNP' A
#
# COMPACT_ATOMS: atom_id res chain seq x y z
N MET A 1 15.21 6.84 18.37
CA MET A 1 15.88 6.17 17.23
C MET A 1 14.79 5.53 16.38
N GLY A 2 14.77 5.76 15.07
CA GLY A 2 13.68 5.27 14.19
C GLY A 2 13.62 5.92 12.79
N SER A 3 14.59 6.74 12.41
CA SER A 3 14.64 7.40 11.09
C SER A 3 15.66 6.77 10.13
N GLU A 4 16.73 6.16 10.66
CA GLU A 4 17.80 5.54 9.86
C GLU A 4 17.39 4.19 9.26
N GLU A 5 16.50 3.47 9.94
CA GLU A 5 15.89 2.22 9.45
C GLU A 5 15.08 2.44 8.17
N HIS A 6 14.61 3.68 7.96
CA HIS A 6 13.81 4.08 6.82
C HIS A 6 14.61 4.84 5.77
N ALA A 7 15.94 4.81 5.79
CA ALA A 7 16.76 5.44 4.76
C ALA A 7 17.15 4.48 3.63
N CYS A 8 17.16 5.00 2.40
CA CYS A 8 17.77 4.34 1.25
C CYS A 8 19.29 4.20 1.46
N PRO A 9 19.90 3.02 1.30
CA PRO A 9 21.33 2.82 1.55
C PRO A 9 22.24 3.55 0.55
N SER A 10 21.71 3.93 -0.61
CA SER A 10 22.48 4.50 -1.73
C SER A 10 22.53 6.03 -1.71
N CYS A 11 21.42 6.68 -1.36
CA CYS A 11 21.33 8.14 -1.32
C CYS A 11 20.96 8.73 0.05
N GLY A 12 20.71 7.90 1.06
CA GLY A 12 20.35 8.33 2.42
C GLY A 12 18.97 8.99 2.55
N GLN A 13 18.20 9.09 1.47
CA GLN A 13 16.87 9.69 1.50
C GLN A 13 15.89 8.82 2.29
N PRO A 14 14.92 9.44 3.00
CA PRO A 14 13.86 8.70 3.67
C PRO A 14 13.01 7.96 2.64
N VAL A 15 12.65 6.73 2.97
CA VAL A 15 11.77 5.85 2.21
C VAL A 15 10.64 5.37 3.13
N GLU A 16 9.50 5.06 2.54
CA GLU A 16 8.36 4.53 3.28
C GLU A 16 8.63 3.09 3.75
N LEU A 17 8.04 2.67 4.88
CA LEU A 17 7.92 1.25 5.20
C LEU A 17 6.68 0.67 4.55
N VAL A 18 6.87 -0.35 3.72
CA VAL A 18 5.76 -1.03 3.06
C VAL A 18 5.61 -2.45 3.59
N VAL A 19 4.37 -2.91 3.72
CA VAL A 19 4.10 -4.33 3.98
C VAL A 19 4.26 -5.10 2.68
N ARG A 20 5.27 -5.98 2.63
CA ARG A 20 5.39 -6.99 1.58
C ARG A 20 4.91 -8.33 2.11
N ARG A 21 4.08 -9.03 1.33
CA ARG A 21 3.72 -10.41 1.64
C ARG A 21 4.65 -11.35 0.88
N ARG A 22 5.28 -12.26 1.61
CA ARG A 22 6.07 -13.37 1.06
C ARG A 22 5.28 -14.66 1.24
N LYS A 23 5.26 -15.49 0.20
CA LYS A 23 4.70 -16.85 0.30
C LYS A 23 5.76 -17.79 0.87
N THR A 24 5.42 -18.48 1.95
CA THR A 24 6.29 -19.45 2.62
C THR A 24 5.44 -20.66 2.99
N LEU A 25 5.82 -21.86 2.51
CA LEU A 25 5.13 -23.12 2.83
C LEU A 25 3.60 -23.06 2.64
N GLY A 26 3.13 -22.39 1.59
CA GLY A 26 1.69 -22.26 1.30
C GLY A 26 0.98 -21.12 2.03
N ALA A 27 1.58 -20.52 3.06
CA ALA A 27 1.03 -19.36 3.77
C ALA A 27 1.59 -18.04 3.22
N TRP A 28 0.82 -16.96 3.37
CA TRP A 28 1.28 -15.59 3.06
C TRP A 28 1.66 -14.87 4.34
N VAL A 29 2.96 -14.61 4.51
CA VAL A 29 3.51 -13.93 5.68
C VAL A 29 3.75 -12.45 5.36
N PRO A 30 3.17 -11.50 6.12
CA PRO A 30 3.50 -10.09 5.98
C PRO A 30 4.87 -9.79 6.60
N SER A 31 5.65 -8.94 5.93
CA SER A 31 6.91 -8.41 6.42
C SER A 31 6.96 -6.92 6.15
N TRP A 32 7.35 -6.14 7.15
CA TRP A 32 7.67 -4.72 6.98
C TRP A 32 9.06 -4.62 6.35
N VAL A 33 9.14 -3.96 5.20
CA VAL A 33 10.41 -3.75 4.49
C VAL A 33 10.52 -2.31 4.04
N LYS A 34 11.75 -1.85 3.82
CA LYS A 34 12.00 -0.57 3.18
C LYS A 34 11.35 -0.56 1.80
N GLY A 35 10.57 0.48 1.54
CA GLY A 35 9.97 0.75 0.25
C GLY A 35 11.02 1.17 -0.80
N PRO A 36 10.60 1.25 -2.06
CA PRO A 36 11.48 1.71 -3.14
C PRO A 36 11.93 3.15 -2.90
N CYS A 37 13.15 3.47 -3.36
CA CYS A 37 13.61 4.85 -3.35
C CYS A 37 12.73 5.69 -4.28
N GLN A 38 12.31 6.87 -3.82
CA GLN A 38 11.50 7.80 -4.61
C GLN A 38 12.33 8.95 -5.23
N ASN A 39 13.65 8.97 -5.03
CA ASN A 39 14.52 9.99 -5.60
C ASN A 39 14.92 9.64 -7.04
N PRO A 40 14.43 10.35 -8.08
CA PRO A 40 14.71 10.03 -9.48
C PRO A 40 16.18 10.20 -9.88
N ARG A 41 17.00 10.83 -9.02
CA ARG A 41 18.46 10.93 -9.21
C ARG A 41 19.25 9.79 -8.58
N CYS A 42 18.58 8.88 -7.86
CA CYS A 42 19.21 7.73 -7.21
C CYS A 42 19.35 6.57 -8.22
N ALA A 43 20.47 5.84 -8.16
CA ALA A 43 20.68 4.65 -8.98
C ALA A 43 19.67 3.52 -8.68
N ASP A 44 19.17 3.46 -7.44
CA ASP A 44 18.17 2.49 -6.98
C ASP A 44 16.72 2.93 -7.21
N TYR A 45 16.50 4.07 -7.87
CA TYR A 45 15.16 4.52 -8.20
C TYR A 45 14.56 3.65 -9.30
N VAL A 46 13.44 3.00 -8.98
CA VAL A 46 12.65 2.27 -9.96
C VAL A 46 11.45 3.14 -10.30
N PRO A 47 11.33 3.64 -11.55
CA PRO A 47 10.17 4.42 -11.95
C PRO A 47 8.91 3.57 -11.80
N PRO A 48 7.78 4.17 -11.37
CA PRO A 48 6.52 3.45 -11.32
C PRO A 48 6.21 2.89 -12.71
N ALA A 49 5.72 1.65 -12.76
CA ALA A 49 5.27 1.07 -14.01
C ALA A 49 4.22 2.01 -14.63
N PRO A 50 4.25 2.26 -15.95
CA PRO A 50 3.21 3.03 -16.61
C PRO A 50 1.89 2.33 -16.30
N THR A 51 1.02 3.00 -15.56
CA THR A 51 -0.34 2.54 -15.37
C THR A 51 -1.03 2.72 -16.72
N ASP A 52 -1.25 1.62 -17.45
CA ASP A 52 -2.08 1.63 -18.65
C ASP A 52 -3.41 2.32 -18.30
N PRO A 53 -3.72 3.50 -18.88
CA PRO A 53 -5.00 4.17 -18.63
C PRO A 53 -6.20 3.38 -19.21
N THR A 54 -5.93 2.25 -19.87
CA THR A 54 -6.89 1.29 -20.44
C THR A 54 -7.20 0.12 -19.49
N ALA A 55 -6.68 0.08 -18.26
CA ALA A 55 -7.28 -0.79 -17.27
C ALA A 55 -8.68 -0.22 -16.93
N PRO A 56 -9.78 -0.97 -17.13
CA PRO A 56 -11.10 -0.49 -16.70
C PRO A 56 -11.01 -0.26 -15.19
N ALA A 57 -11.22 0.99 -14.77
CA ALA A 57 -11.38 1.31 -13.36
C ALA A 57 -12.47 0.37 -12.83
N GLU A 58 -12.10 -0.57 -11.96
CA GLU A 58 -13.10 -1.38 -11.28
C GLU A 58 -14.06 -0.38 -10.62
N PRO A 59 -15.37 -0.40 -10.97
CA PRO A 59 -16.29 0.52 -10.36
C PRO A 59 -16.22 0.26 -8.86
N HIS A 60 -15.73 1.27 -8.14
CA HIS A 60 -15.79 1.31 -6.69
C HIS A 60 -17.25 1.04 -6.33
N ALA A 61 -17.53 -0.18 -5.87
CA ALA A 61 -18.85 -0.56 -5.43
C ALA A 61 -19.19 0.36 -4.26
N ASP A 62 -20.06 1.33 -4.55
CA ASP A 62 -20.63 2.22 -3.57
C ASP A 62 -21.30 1.36 -2.48
N PRO A 63 -20.91 1.45 -1.20
CA PRO A 63 -21.57 0.69 -0.15
C PRO A 63 -22.97 1.22 0.20
N SER A 64 -23.60 2.08 -0.62
CA SER A 64 -25.02 2.42 -0.48
C SER A 64 -25.94 1.30 -0.96
N GLY A 65 -25.89 0.16 -0.27
CA GLY A 65 -26.97 -0.82 -0.24
C GLY A 65 -27.71 -0.67 1.09
N ALA A 66 -28.88 -0.04 1.06
CA ALA A 66 -29.78 0.06 2.19
C ALA A 66 -30.23 -1.35 2.65
N ASP A 67 -30.07 -1.64 3.94
CA ASP A 67 -31.04 -2.44 4.70
C ASP A 67 -30.97 -1.99 6.16
N GLY A 68 -31.97 -1.23 6.60
CA GLY A 68 -32.07 -0.80 8.00
C GLY A 68 -32.97 -1.76 8.77
N PRO A 69 -32.73 -2.02 10.06
CA PRO A 69 -33.79 -2.45 10.94
C PRO A 69 -34.45 -1.21 11.55
N ALA A 70 -35.78 -1.13 11.43
CA ALA A 70 -36.60 -0.19 12.17
C ALA A 70 -36.35 -0.36 13.69
N ALA A 71 -35.92 0.73 14.34
CA ALA A 71 -35.83 0.77 15.80
C ALA A 71 -37.26 0.79 16.40
N PRO A 72 -37.58 -0.04 17.41
CA PRO A 72 -38.85 0.06 18.10
C PRO A 72 -38.86 1.35 18.94
N GLN A 73 -39.84 2.21 18.68
CA GLN A 73 -40.16 3.35 19.53
C GLN A 73 -40.93 2.83 20.74
N ASN A 74 -40.41 3.05 21.95
CA ASN A 74 -41.05 2.68 23.22
C ASN A 74 -41.59 3.97 23.88
N PRO A 75 -42.84 3.99 24.40
CA PRO A 75 -43.49 5.17 25.00
C PRO A 75 -42.75 5.79 26.19
#